data_AF-A0A7S2T654-F1
#
_entry.id   AF-A0A7S2T654-F1
#
_cell.length_a   1.000
_cell.length_b   1.000
_cell.length_c   1.000
_cell.angle_alpha   90.00
_cell.angle_beta   90.00
_cell.angle_gamma   90.00
#
_symmetry.space_group_name_H-M   'P 1'
#
loop_
_entity.id
_entity.type
_entity.pdbx_description
1 polymer ?
#
loop_
_entity_poly.entity_id
_entity_poly.type
_entity_poly.pdbx_seq_one_letter_code
_entity_poly.pdbx_strand_id
1 'polypeptide(L)'
;AGDRDDGGRIVHDGPKDFRGKNQASLTELQDFLSLVVRPDLHGAGSASGEILSFPDRLWLMEAMAKGTTDSFNPEYLEGGDGEYFYEWNKFFLPGVKKARDSRAFRIYNKLGQAYGFSLDNAYVFDVETGKSFFLAACIYTNANGVLNDGEGNYEYEQIAHPFLASLAEACCLELGFVNHDSSTH
;
A
#
# COMPACT_ATOMS: atom_id res chain seq x y z
N ALA A 1 10.72 -20.50 17.01
CA ALA A 1 9.61 -20.81 16.10
C ALA A 1 10.19 -21.14 14.73
N GLY A 2 9.59 -22.12 14.03
CA GLY A 2 10.16 -22.73 12.82
C GLY A 2 9.55 -22.19 11.53
N ASP A 3 10.13 -22.62 10.40
CA ASP A 3 9.72 -22.30 9.04
C ASP A 3 9.17 -23.57 8.38
N ARG A 4 7.99 -23.47 7.75
CA ARG A 4 7.33 -24.60 7.08
C ARG A 4 7.29 -24.43 5.55
N ASP A 5 7.09 -25.52 4.83
CA ASP A 5 6.76 -25.51 3.40
C ASP A 5 5.24 -25.45 3.19
N ASP A 6 4.82 -25.28 1.93
CA ASP A 6 3.41 -25.26 1.52
C ASP A 6 2.67 -26.58 1.86
N GLY A 7 3.41 -27.66 2.15
CA GLY A 7 2.89 -28.95 2.63
C GLY A 7 2.81 -29.05 4.15
N GLY A 8 3.09 -27.97 4.89
CA GLY A 8 3.06 -27.89 6.35
C GLY A 8 4.21 -28.61 7.05
N ARG A 9 5.23 -29.09 6.32
CA ARG A 9 6.40 -29.74 6.92
C ARG A 9 7.36 -28.69 7.41
N ILE A 10 8.00 -28.94 8.56
CA ILE A 10 9.08 -28.09 9.05
C ILE A 10 10.25 -28.23 8.08
N VAL A 11 10.60 -27.12 7.42
CA VAL A 11 11.75 -27.02 6.52
C VAL A 11 12.98 -26.56 7.30
N HIS A 12 12.77 -25.78 8.36
CA HIS A 12 13.85 -25.32 9.22
C HIS A 12 13.40 -25.23 10.67
N ASP A 13 14.15 -25.89 11.57
CA ASP A 13 13.91 -25.85 13.01
C ASP A 13 14.71 -24.69 13.62
N GLY A 14 14.22 -23.47 13.40
CA GLY A 14 14.85 -22.23 13.84
C GLY A 14 14.36 -21.02 13.05
N PRO A 15 14.74 -19.78 13.45
CA PRO A 15 14.35 -18.57 12.75
C PRO A 15 14.70 -18.64 11.26
N LYS A 16 13.78 -18.22 10.40
CA LYS A 16 14.04 -18.10 8.96
C LYS A 16 15.13 -17.05 8.71
N ASP A 17 16.12 -17.39 7.90
CA ASP A 17 17.20 -16.48 7.53
C ASP A 17 16.78 -15.59 6.35
N PHE A 18 16.78 -14.27 6.57
CA PHE A 18 16.43 -13.27 5.56
C PHE A 18 17.63 -12.57 4.93
N ARG A 19 18.88 -12.91 5.30
CA ARG A 19 20.09 -12.21 4.83
C ARG A 19 20.23 -12.15 3.30
N GLY A 20 19.71 -13.14 2.58
CA GLY A 20 19.73 -13.20 1.12
C GLY A 20 18.49 -12.64 0.43
N LYS A 21 17.56 -12.02 1.15
CA LYS A 21 16.31 -11.46 0.61
C LYS A 21 16.47 -9.97 0.32
N ASN A 22 15.63 -9.45 -0.58
CA ASN A 22 15.60 -8.02 -0.86
C ASN A 22 15.19 -7.24 0.40
N GLN A 23 15.86 -6.12 0.64
CA GLN A 23 15.59 -5.24 1.78
C GLN A 23 15.57 -3.79 1.30
N ALA A 24 14.62 -3.02 1.85
CA ALA A 24 14.59 -1.57 1.79
C ALA A 24 13.96 -1.06 3.09
N SER A 25 14.44 0.08 3.59
CA SER A 25 13.82 0.78 4.71
C SER A 25 12.53 1.49 4.26
N LEU A 26 11.63 1.79 5.20
CA LEU A 26 10.42 2.58 4.90
C LEU A 26 10.78 3.96 4.35
N THR A 27 11.86 4.57 4.84
CA THR A 27 12.35 5.86 4.35
C THR A 27 12.79 5.76 2.89
N GLU A 28 13.61 4.77 2.51
CA GLU A 28 14.03 4.59 1.11
C GLU A 28 12.84 4.34 0.17
N LEU A 29 11.85 3.56 0.62
CA LEU A 29 10.62 3.33 -0.15
C LEU A 29 9.83 4.62 -0.36
N GLN A 30 9.67 5.44 0.69
CA GLN A 30 8.91 6.68 0.63
C GLN A 30 9.65 7.78 -0.16
N ASP A 31 10.98 7.86 0.00
CA ASP A 31 11.84 8.74 -0.79
C ASP A 31 11.74 8.40 -2.28
N PHE A 32 11.87 7.12 -2.64
CA PHE A 32 11.68 6.68 -4.03
C PHE A 32 10.30 7.04 -4.58
N LEU A 33 9.24 6.78 -3.80
CA LEU A 33 7.89 7.14 -4.20
C LEU A 33 7.76 8.65 -4.44
N SER A 34 8.34 9.47 -3.56
CA SER A 34 8.31 10.93 -3.70
C SER A 34 9.05 11.42 -4.95
N LEU A 35 10.18 10.79 -5.31
CA LEU A 35 10.91 11.09 -6.54
C LEU A 35 10.07 10.76 -7.78
N VAL A 36 9.30 9.66 -7.75
CA VAL A 36 8.42 9.26 -8.85
C VAL A 36 7.22 10.20 -8.98
N VAL A 37 6.47 10.43 -7.90
CA VAL A 37 5.18 11.12 -7.98
C VAL A 37 5.27 12.64 -7.83
N ARG A 38 6.29 13.14 -7.13
CA ARG A 38 6.52 14.57 -6.84
C ARG A 38 8.00 14.98 -6.98
N PRO A 39 8.60 14.81 -8.18
CA PRO A 39 9.99 15.21 -8.41
C PRO A 39 10.24 16.70 -8.18
N ASP A 40 9.18 17.53 -8.24
CA ASP A 40 9.22 18.96 -7.95
C ASP A 40 9.64 19.28 -6.50
N LEU A 41 9.45 18.35 -5.55
CA LEU A 41 9.87 18.52 -4.16
C LEU A 41 11.38 18.42 -3.94
N HIS A 42 12.12 17.91 -4.94
CA HIS A 42 13.55 17.62 -4.81
C HIS A 42 14.46 18.69 -5.45
N GLY A 43 13.88 19.79 -5.95
CA GLY A 43 14.64 20.91 -6.53
C GLY A 43 15.15 20.66 -7.96
N ALA A 44 15.47 21.74 -8.67
CA ALA A 44 16.02 21.67 -10.02
C ALA A 44 17.44 21.05 -9.98
N GLY A 45 17.62 19.91 -10.67
CA GLY A 45 18.90 19.19 -10.71
C GLY A 45 18.98 17.97 -9.76
N SER A 46 17.89 17.62 -9.06
CA SER A 46 17.82 16.34 -8.35
C SER A 46 17.91 15.16 -9.33
N ALA A 47 18.62 14.11 -8.89
CA ALA A 47 18.76 12.83 -9.59
C ALA A 47 17.42 12.15 -9.95
N SER A 48 16.27 12.63 -9.43
CA SER A 48 14.92 12.17 -9.83
C SER A 48 14.69 12.18 -11.35
N GLY A 49 15.26 13.16 -12.07
CA GLY A 49 15.14 13.23 -13.53
C GLY A 49 16.05 12.23 -14.28
N GLU A 50 17.01 11.63 -13.58
CA GLU A 50 17.98 10.69 -14.13
C GLU A 50 17.63 9.22 -13.84
N ILE A 51 16.81 8.95 -12.81
CA ILE A 51 16.44 7.57 -12.44
C ILE A 51 15.48 6.94 -13.45
N LEU A 52 14.52 7.72 -13.97
CA LEU A 52 13.54 7.26 -14.97
C LEU A 52 13.37 8.30 -16.07
N SER A 53 13.23 7.81 -17.31
CA SER A 53 12.79 8.67 -18.42
C SER A 53 11.36 9.19 -18.16
N PHE A 54 10.99 10.31 -18.78
CA PHE A 54 9.62 10.83 -18.64
C PHE A 54 8.55 9.79 -19.03
N PRO A 55 8.66 9.05 -20.14
CA PRO A 55 7.74 7.96 -20.47
C PRO A 55 7.68 6.85 -19.40
N ASP A 56 8.83 6.37 -18.92
CA ASP A 56 8.87 5.28 -17.93
C ASP A 56 8.26 5.71 -16.59
N ARG A 57 8.52 6.95 -16.18
CA ARG A 57 7.91 7.54 -14.99
C ARG A 57 6.39 7.60 -15.10
N LEU A 58 5.86 8.06 -16.25
CA LEU A 58 4.41 8.11 -16.46
C LEU A 58 3.79 6.71 -16.45
N TRP A 59 4.44 5.75 -17.10
CA TRP A 59 4.00 4.36 -17.10
C TRP A 59 3.97 3.77 -15.68
N LEU A 60 5.03 4.00 -14.90
CA LEU A 60 5.09 3.56 -13.51
C LEU A 60 4.00 4.21 -12.66
N MET A 61 3.80 5.52 -12.79
CA MET A 61 2.72 6.23 -12.08
C MET A 61 1.34 5.68 -12.43
N GLU A 62 1.09 5.36 -13.71
CA GLU A 62 -0.17 4.73 -14.13
C GLU A 62 -0.35 3.36 -13.47
N ALA A 63 0.69 2.52 -13.49
CA ALA A 63 0.65 1.21 -12.86
C ALA A 63 0.39 1.29 -11.34
N MET A 64 1.02 2.24 -10.64
CA MET A 64 0.84 2.44 -9.19
C MET A 64 -0.54 3.01 -8.84
N ALA A 65 -1.18 3.74 -9.75
CA ALA A 65 -2.52 4.29 -9.54
C ALA A 65 -3.64 3.26 -9.68
N LYS A 66 -3.45 2.21 -10.49
CA LYS A 66 -4.45 1.18 -10.74
C LYS A 66 -4.88 0.46 -9.46
N GLY A 67 -6.19 0.26 -9.32
CA GLY A 67 -6.77 -0.72 -8.41
C GLY A 67 -6.83 -2.10 -9.06
N THR A 68 -7.26 -3.11 -8.30
CA THR A 68 -7.26 -4.51 -8.76
C THR A 68 -8.10 -4.70 -10.03
N THR A 69 -9.30 -4.11 -10.07
CA THR A 69 -10.25 -4.24 -11.18
C THR A 69 -9.90 -3.35 -12.39
N ASP A 70 -8.84 -2.53 -12.31
CA ASP A 70 -8.32 -1.76 -13.45
C ASP A 70 -7.36 -2.58 -14.32
N SER A 71 -7.06 -3.83 -13.93
CA SER A 71 -6.22 -4.74 -14.72
C SER A 71 -7.02 -5.37 -15.85
N PHE A 72 -6.47 -5.28 -17.07
CA PHE A 72 -7.07 -5.88 -18.27
C PHE A 72 -6.44 -7.23 -18.66
N ASN A 73 -5.29 -7.58 -18.09
CA ASN A 73 -4.62 -8.85 -18.35
C ASN A 73 -3.64 -9.24 -17.22
N PRO A 74 -3.99 -10.22 -16.38
CA PRO A 74 -5.30 -10.87 -16.30
C PRO A 74 -6.41 -9.87 -15.89
N GLU A 75 -7.65 -10.15 -16.29
CA GLU A 75 -8.82 -9.36 -15.89
C GLU A 75 -9.30 -9.83 -14.50
N TYR A 76 -9.59 -8.88 -13.60
CA TYR A 76 -10.14 -9.14 -12.28
C TYR A 76 -11.48 -8.43 -12.13
N LEU A 77 -12.57 -9.20 -12.13
CA LEU A 77 -13.93 -8.67 -12.03
C LEU A 77 -14.41 -8.67 -10.58
N GLU A 78 -15.04 -7.57 -10.16
CA GLU A 78 -15.72 -7.49 -8.87
C GLU A 78 -16.89 -8.48 -8.83
N GLY A 79 -16.88 -9.39 -7.85
CA GLY A 79 -17.88 -10.45 -7.72
C GLY A 79 -17.78 -11.59 -8.74
N GLY A 80 -16.64 -11.76 -9.41
CA GLY A 80 -16.35 -12.93 -10.26
C GLY A 80 -15.95 -14.19 -9.46
N ASP A 81 -15.39 -15.20 -10.14
CA ASP A 81 -15.01 -16.50 -9.56
C ASP A 81 -13.94 -16.40 -8.44
N GLY A 82 -13.27 -15.25 -8.32
CA GLY A 82 -12.59 -14.80 -7.11
C GLY A 82 -13.19 -13.46 -6.71
N GLU A 83 -13.57 -13.30 -5.45
CA GLU A 83 -14.12 -12.04 -4.92
C GLU A 83 -13.04 -10.94 -4.92
N TYR A 84 -12.77 -10.31 -6.07
CA TYR A 84 -11.76 -9.27 -6.21
C TYR A 84 -12.35 -7.89 -5.93
N PHE A 85 -11.88 -7.23 -4.87
CA PHE A 85 -12.26 -5.87 -4.55
C PHE A 85 -11.24 -4.87 -5.12
N TYR A 86 -11.72 -3.69 -5.52
CA TYR A 86 -10.87 -2.62 -6.04
C TYR A 86 -9.72 -2.27 -5.07
N GLU A 87 -10.02 -2.27 -3.77
CA GLU A 87 -9.13 -1.92 -2.67
C GLU A 87 -8.14 -3.02 -2.29
N TRP A 88 -8.23 -4.24 -2.84
CA TRP A 88 -7.41 -5.39 -2.43
C TRP A 88 -5.91 -5.06 -2.39
N ASN A 89 -5.45 -4.21 -3.32
CA ASN A 89 -4.05 -3.78 -3.40
C ASN A 89 -3.81 -2.34 -2.89
N LYS A 90 -4.68 -1.80 -2.04
CA LYS A 90 -4.61 -0.43 -1.51
C LYS A 90 -5.10 -0.39 -0.06
N PHE A 91 -4.27 -0.83 0.89
CA PHE A 91 -4.65 -0.99 2.30
C PHE A 91 -5.07 0.33 2.97
N PHE A 92 -4.57 1.48 2.51
CA PHE A 92 -5.00 2.79 3.00
C PHE A 92 -6.33 3.29 2.42
N LEU A 93 -6.74 2.80 1.24
CA LEU A 93 -7.89 3.35 0.51
C LEU A 93 -9.22 3.29 1.29
N PRO A 94 -9.56 2.22 2.03
CA PRO A 94 -10.77 2.20 2.85
C PRO A 94 -10.83 3.34 3.86
N GLY A 95 -9.71 3.65 4.52
CA GLY A 95 -9.59 4.76 5.47
C GLY A 95 -9.74 6.14 4.84
N VAL A 96 -9.10 6.33 3.68
CA VAL A 96 -9.21 7.56 2.90
C VAL A 96 -10.66 7.82 2.47
N LYS A 97 -11.34 6.80 1.92
CA LYS A 97 -12.76 6.88 1.53
C LYS A 97 -13.70 7.15 2.71
N LYS A 98 -13.34 6.66 3.90
CA LYS A 98 -14.12 6.89 5.12
C LYS A 98 -13.99 8.32 5.64
N ALA A 99 -12.79 8.91 5.59
CA ALA A 99 -12.56 10.29 6.00
C ALA A 99 -13.23 11.30 5.04
N ARG A 100 -13.25 10.97 3.73
CA ARG A 100 -13.92 11.75 2.70
C ARG A 100 -14.50 10.87 1.62
N ASP A 101 -15.81 11.00 1.41
CA ASP A 101 -16.54 10.24 0.41
C ASP A 101 -16.49 10.98 -0.94
N SER A 102 -15.33 10.91 -1.59
CA SER A 102 -15.13 11.43 -2.94
C SER A 102 -14.50 10.37 -3.84
N ARG A 103 -14.93 10.34 -5.10
CA ARG A 103 -14.30 9.51 -6.15
C ARG A 103 -13.07 10.20 -6.77
N ALA A 104 -12.70 11.39 -6.28
CA ALA A 104 -11.63 12.21 -6.85
C ALA A 104 -10.22 11.90 -6.30
N PHE A 105 -10.06 10.85 -5.49
CA PHE A 105 -8.75 10.45 -5.00
C PHE A 105 -7.93 9.74 -6.07
N ARG A 106 -6.65 10.11 -6.17
CA ARG A 106 -5.61 9.33 -6.83
C ARG A 106 -4.65 8.83 -5.77
N ILE A 107 -4.50 7.50 -5.68
CA ILE A 107 -3.58 6.85 -4.75
C ILE A 107 -2.53 6.09 -5.54
N TYR A 108 -1.29 6.56 -5.47
CA TYR A 108 -0.14 5.91 -6.05
C TYR A 108 0.56 5.14 -4.95
N ASN A 109 0.54 3.81 -5.01
CA ASN A 109 1.12 3.01 -3.94
C ASN A 109 1.91 1.80 -4.44
N LYS A 110 2.69 1.24 -3.52
CA LYS A 110 3.24 -0.10 -3.63
C LYS A 110 3.14 -0.80 -2.28
N LEU A 111 2.37 -1.87 -2.22
CA LEU A 111 2.26 -2.70 -1.03
C LEU A 111 3.30 -3.82 -1.00
N GLY A 112 3.48 -4.40 0.18
CA GLY A 112 4.14 -5.68 0.40
C GLY A 112 3.39 -6.47 1.47
N GLN A 113 3.12 -7.74 1.21
CA GLN A 113 2.53 -8.64 2.22
C GLN A 113 3.19 -10.00 2.14
N ALA A 114 3.91 -10.38 3.19
CA ALA A 114 4.61 -11.66 3.28
C ALA A 114 5.09 -11.93 4.71
N TYR A 115 5.14 -13.21 5.10
CA TYR A 115 5.75 -13.65 6.35
C TYR A 115 5.22 -12.96 7.61
N GLY A 116 3.94 -12.58 7.63
CA GLY A 116 3.32 -11.83 8.73
C GLY A 116 3.46 -10.31 8.62
N PHE A 117 4.22 -9.78 7.67
CA PHE A 117 4.28 -8.35 7.41
C PHE A 117 3.18 -7.90 6.45
N SER A 118 2.55 -6.76 6.75
CA SER A 118 1.72 -5.99 5.83
C SER A 118 2.26 -4.56 5.76
N LEU A 119 2.60 -4.12 4.56
CA LEU A 119 3.20 -2.83 4.26
C LEU A 119 2.41 -2.15 3.14
N ASP A 120 2.17 -0.85 3.29
CA ASP A 120 1.71 0.01 2.21
C ASP A 120 2.50 1.32 2.25
N ASN A 121 2.90 1.81 1.08
CA ASN A 121 3.65 3.04 0.87
C ASN A 121 2.97 3.81 -0.26
N ALA A 122 2.33 4.93 0.08
CA ALA A 122 1.39 5.61 -0.78
C ALA A 122 1.57 7.12 -0.79
N TYR A 123 1.25 7.71 -1.95
CA TYR A 123 0.97 9.12 -2.12
C TYR A 123 -0.51 9.27 -2.42
N VAL A 124 -1.23 9.94 -1.52
CA VAL A 124 -2.66 10.20 -1.63
C VAL A 124 -2.84 11.62 -2.12
N PHE A 125 -3.56 11.79 -3.22
CA PHE A 125 -3.86 13.07 -3.82
C PHE A 125 -5.35 13.24 -4.06
N ASP A 126 -5.92 14.29 -3.49
CA ASP A 126 -7.29 14.68 -3.72
C ASP A 126 -7.37 15.69 -4.85
N VAL A 127 -7.89 15.27 -6.00
CA VAL A 127 -7.89 16.09 -7.22
C VAL A 127 -8.82 17.30 -7.08
N GLU A 128 -9.89 17.19 -6.29
CA GLU A 128 -10.89 18.25 -6.09
C GLU A 128 -10.35 19.42 -5.25
N THR A 129 -9.60 19.13 -4.19
CA THR A 129 -9.07 20.14 -3.25
C THR A 129 -7.62 20.50 -3.48
N GLY A 130 -6.89 19.70 -4.28
CA GLY A 130 -5.46 19.86 -4.48
C GLY A 130 -4.61 19.40 -3.29
N LYS A 131 -5.23 18.94 -2.19
CA LYS A 131 -4.50 18.45 -1.01
C LYS A 131 -3.85 17.11 -1.31
N SER A 132 -2.66 16.89 -0.76
CA SER A 132 -1.95 15.62 -0.87
C SER A 132 -1.11 15.33 0.37
N PHE A 133 -0.81 14.05 0.58
CA PHE A 133 0.16 13.61 1.59
C PHE A 133 0.80 12.27 1.20
N PHE A 134 1.95 11.99 1.81
CA PHE A 134 2.59 10.69 1.76
C PHE A 134 2.30 9.94 3.05
N LEU A 135 2.07 8.62 2.96
CA LEU A 135 1.90 7.74 4.10
C LEU A 135 2.59 6.41 3.80
N ALA A 136 3.43 5.95 4.73
CA ALA A 136 4.07 4.66 4.67
C ALA A 136 3.96 3.99 6.04
N ALA A 137 3.56 2.73 6.06
CA ALA A 137 3.42 1.96 7.30
C ALA A 137 3.73 0.48 7.04
N CYS A 138 4.25 -0.18 8.07
CA CYS A 138 4.49 -1.61 8.09
C CYS A 138 4.04 -2.14 9.46
N ILE A 139 3.24 -3.20 9.46
CA ILE A 139 2.77 -3.89 10.65
C ILE A 139 3.12 -5.39 10.54
N TYR A 140 3.49 -5.98 11.68
CA TYR A 140 3.76 -7.41 11.80
C TYR A 140 2.65 -8.10 12.60
N THR A 141 1.98 -9.05 11.98
CA THR A 141 0.88 -9.87 12.53
C THR A 141 1.23 -11.34 12.35
N ASN A 142 1.82 -11.92 13.39
CA ASN A 142 2.11 -13.34 13.48
C ASN A 142 2.16 -13.76 14.96
N ALA A 143 1.00 -13.90 15.59
CA ALA A 143 0.95 -14.12 17.04
C ALA A 143 1.55 -15.47 17.46
N ASN A 144 1.47 -16.49 16.59
CA ASN A 144 2.01 -17.82 16.88
C ASN A 144 3.54 -17.91 16.64
N GLY A 145 4.11 -16.92 15.93
CA GLY A 145 5.53 -16.79 15.63
C GLY A 145 6.09 -17.78 14.61
N VAL A 146 5.26 -18.67 14.05
CA VAL A 146 5.63 -19.67 13.06
C VAL A 146 5.51 -19.04 11.68
N LEU A 147 6.47 -19.30 10.79
CA LEU A 147 6.42 -18.81 9.42
C LEU A 147 5.99 -19.93 8.48
N ASN A 148 5.19 -19.55 7.48
CA ASN A 148 4.69 -20.40 6.39
C ASN A 148 3.92 -21.63 6.86
N ASP A 149 3.22 -21.55 7.99
CA ASP A 149 2.51 -22.70 8.56
C ASP A 149 1.12 -22.98 7.97
N GLY A 150 0.80 -22.34 6.84
CA GLY A 150 -0.43 -22.53 6.09
C GLY A 150 -1.14 -21.21 5.75
N GLU A 151 -2.13 -21.31 4.87
CA GLU A 151 -3.01 -20.20 4.52
C GLU A 151 -3.90 -19.83 5.71
N GLY A 152 -3.98 -18.54 6.06
CA GLY A 152 -4.87 -18.04 7.12
C GLY A 152 -4.30 -17.97 8.54
N ASN A 153 -3.02 -18.27 8.76
CA ASN A 153 -2.42 -18.19 10.10
C ASN A 153 -1.88 -16.80 10.47
N TYR A 154 -1.68 -15.92 9.50
CA TYR A 154 -1.34 -14.53 9.76
C TYR A 154 -2.61 -13.69 9.95
N GLU A 155 -2.63 -12.79 10.92
CA GLU A 155 -3.80 -11.97 11.24
C GLU A 155 -3.95 -10.74 10.31
N TYR A 156 -3.77 -10.93 9.01
CA TYR A 156 -3.80 -9.84 8.01
C TYR A 156 -5.15 -9.14 7.95
N GLU A 157 -6.22 -9.90 7.71
CA GLU A 157 -7.58 -9.35 7.56
C GLU A 157 -8.16 -8.87 8.89
N GLN A 158 -7.83 -9.54 9.99
CA GLN A 158 -8.42 -9.25 11.30
C GLN A 158 -7.72 -8.10 12.02
N ILE A 159 -6.42 -7.88 11.75
CA ILE A 159 -5.61 -6.89 12.47
C ILE A 159 -4.92 -5.91 11.51
N ALA A 160 -4.14 -6.41 10.54
CA ALA A 160 -3.29 -5.55 9.73
C ALA A 160 -4.08 -4.59 8.83
N HIS A 161 -5.02 -5.10 8.02
CA HIS A 161 -5.80 -4.27 7.10
C HIS A 161 -6.68 -3.25 7.84
N PRO A 162 -7.44 -3.60 8.90
CA PRO A 162 -8.20 -2.62 9.68
C PRO A 162 -7.33 -1.56 10.34
N PHE A 163 -6.13 -1.94 10.82
CA PHE A 163 -5.18 -0.99 11.38
C PHE A 163 -4.68 0.01 10.33
N LEU A 164 -4.24 -0.45 9.16
CA LEU A 164 -3.75 0.41 8.07
C LEU A 164 -4.85 1.35 7.57
N ALA A 165 -6.08 0.86 7.41
CA ALA A 165 -7.22 1.70 7.06
C ALA A 165 -7.50 2.76 8.14
N SER A 166 -7.51 2.39 9.42
CA SER A 166 -7.77 3.33 10.52
C SER A 166 -6.66 4.38 10.65
N LEU A 167 -5.40 4.00 10.40
CA LEU A 167 -4.27 4.92 10.36
C LEU A 167 -4.44 5.97 9.24
N ALA A 168 -4.81 5.53 8.04
CA ALA A 168 -5.05 6.42 6.91
C ALA A 168 -6.22 7.38 7.19
N GLU A 169 -7.31 6.89 7.77
CA GLU A 169 -8.44 7.72 8.20
C GLU A 169 -7.99 8.81 9.18
N ALA A 170 -7.23 8.43 10.23
CA ALA A 170 -6.72 9.39 11.21
C ALA A 170 -5.82 10.47 10.59
N CYS A 171 -4.91 10.09 9.69
CA CYS A 171 -4.08 11.04 8.95
C CYS A 171 -4.92 11.98 8.07
N CYS A 172 -5.92 11.46 7.37
CA CYS A 172 -6.83 12.28 6.55
C CYS A 172 -7.57 13.32 7.42
N LEU A 173 -8.13 12.91 8.56
CA LEU A 173 -8.84 13.82 9.45
C LEU A 173 -7.92 14.93 9.99
N GLU A 174 -6.71 14.57 10.44
CA GLU A 174 -5.73 15.54 10.95
C GLU A 174 -5.27 16.54 9.87
N LEU A 175 -5.11 16.08 8.64
CA LEU A 175 -4.71 16.93 7.50
C LEU A 175 -5.91 17.66 6.86
N GLY A 176 -7.11 17.50 7.42
CA GLY A 176 -8.34 18.17 6.99
C GLY A 176 -8.85 17.68 5.63
N PHE A 177 -8.65 16.41 5.29
CA PHE A 177 -9.36 15.71 4.22
C PHE A 177 -10.72 15.26 4.74
N VAL A 178 -11.63 16.22 4.90
CA VAL A 178 -12.99 15.98 5.40
C VAL A 178 -14.02 16.38 4.35
N ASN A 179 -15.21 15.78 4.40
CA ASN A 179 -16.34 16.25 3.61
C ASN A 179 -16.64 17.70 3.97
N HIS A 180 -16.75 18.58 2.98
CA HIS A 180 -17.28 19.92 3.21
C HIS A 180 -18.77 19.79 3.48
N ASP A 181 -19.20 20.16 4.69
CA ASP A 181 -20.60 20.26 5.04
C ASP A 181 -21.23 21.37 4.19
N SER A 182 -22.00 21.02 3.17
CA SER A 182 -22.74 21.95 2.31
C SER A 182 -23.97 22.55 3.00
N SER A 183 -24.09 22.38 4.31
CA SER A 183 -25.25 22.78 5.14
C SER A 183 -25.13 24.16 5.79
N THR A 184 -24.13 24.97 5.43
CA THR A 184 -23.99 26.35 5.93
C THR A 184 -23.98 27.39 4.80
N HIS A 185 -25.09 27.52 4.10
CA HIS A 185 -25.47 28.76 3.39
C HIS A 185 -27.00 28.97 3.43
#